data_AF-A0A842SN05-F1
#
_entry.id   AF-A0A842SN05-F1
#
_cell.length_a   1.000
_cell.length_b   1.000
_cell.length_c   1.000
_cell.angle_alpha   90.00
_cell.angle_beta   90.00
_cell.angle_gamma   90.00
#
_symmetry.space_group_name_H-M   'P 1'
#
loop_
_entity.id
_entity.type
_entity.pdbx_description
1 polymer ?
#
loop_
_entity_poly.entity_id
_entity_poly.type
_entity_poly.pdbx_seq_one_letter_code
_entity_poly.pdbx_strand_id
1 'polypeptide(L)'
;MSNKKDRDERRREEHIERRRTTPPRRSSHAKDRRASNYVRSRKIKNTEEEKSVGPDDNKVLLSQINSRLHRAKTEANSIPRYIQSLDNEIIDLKGRISDIRSQNYVYLKELEQEYSDLANKWENRKVSIESEANQKVNSLIAQVSQIENQMNPKMDISEINSLEPETRDLETYLDQMRYLVNAQLEEFREEQRSIQDKVFVAENTINNLASTSINWLQGENPVISVRAHNLDNDDHGVLTLSNRRIIFEEEEEIVLKRTLFIATEKKKVKEVKLEKPIGVVDTIIKGRVGLLKGSGAYISFKPSAGLDELKLDLNDTDVGNLISYFGMIDSGQFDEEQKHEPDDERDKMVRCPFCNAPYTEEIYRGQTTLRCMYCGTSFKI
;
A
#
# COMPACT_ATOMS: atom_id res chain seq x y z
N MET A 1 -3.54 26.62 48.61
CA MET A 1 -2.83 25.54 47.89
C MET A 1 -3.50 25.42 46.53
N SER A 2 -2.88 25.93 45.45
CA SER A 2 -3.46 25.89 44.11
C SER A 2 -3.39 24.46 43.55
N ASN A 3 -4.51 23.97 43.03
CA ASN A 3 -4.71 22.60 42.59
C ASN A 3 -3.78 22.31 41.38
N LYS A 4 -3.11 21.15 41.38
CA LYS A 4 -2.14 20.75 40.34
C LYS A 4 -2.73 20.88 38.93
N LYS A 5 -4.03 20.61 38.81
CA LYS A 5 -4.82 20.75 37.58
C LYS A 5 -4.82 22.17 37.01
N ASP A 6 -5.00 23.19 37.85
CA ASP A 6 -5.00 24.60 37.41
C ASP A 6 -3.62 25.06 36.93
N ARG A 7 -2.56 24.46 37.46
CA ARG A 7 -1.18 24.76 37.07
C ARG A 7 -0.83 24.15 35.71
N ASP A 8 -1.38 22.97 35.43
CA ASP A 8 -1.19 22.29 34.16
C ASP A 8 -2.07 22.92 33.05
N GLU A 9 -3.29 23.36 33.38
CA GLU A 9 -4.17 24.14 32.48
C GLU A 9 -3.49 25.45 32.04
N ARG A 10 -2.94 26.22 33.01
CA ARG A 10 -2.23 27.48 32.71
C ARG A 10 -0.98 27.27 31.84
N ARG A 11 -0.23 26.18 32.06
CA ARG A 11 0.92 25.83 31.22
C ARG A 11 0.49 25.45 29.79
N ARG A 12 -0.67 24.83 29.64
CA ARG A 12 -1.24 24.46 28.34
C ARG A 12 -1.66 25.70 27.56
N GLU A 13 -2.34 26.65 28.21
CA GLU A 13 -2.72 27.93 27.62
C GLU A 13 -1.51 28.78 27.23
N GLU A 14 -0.49 28.89 28.09
CA GLU A 14 0.76 29.59 27.76
C GLU A 14 1.47 28.96 26.56
N HIS A 15 1.40 27.64 26.38
CA HIS A 15 2.02 26.97 25.23
C HIS A 15 1.26 27.24 23.92
N ILE A 16 -0.08 27.29 23.98
CA ILE A 16 -0.93 27.62 22.84
C ILE A 16 -0.70 29.07 22.39
N GLU A 17 -0.60 30.00 23.32
CA GLU A 17 -0.43 31.42 23.02
C GLU A 17 0.96 31.74 22.41
N ARG A 18 2.02 31.02 22.85
CA ARG A 18 3.34 31.10 22.21
C ARG A 18 3.33 30.61 20.77
N ARG A 19 2.52 29.59 20.44
CA ARG A 19 2.39 29.10 19.05
C ARG A 19 1.62 30.05 18.16
N ARG A 20 0.65 30.80 18.69
CA ARG A 20 -0.12 31.81 17.93
C ARG A 20 0.68 33.06 17.59
N THR A 21 1.64 33.42 18.44
CA THR A 21 2.47 34.63 18.30
C THR A 21 3.77 34.41 17.52
N THR A 22 4.09 33.16 17.15
CA THR A 22 5.27 32.85 16.34
C THR A 22 4.94 33.05 14.85
N PRO A 23 5.56 34.02 14.13
CA PRO A 23 5.29 34.20 12.72
C PRO A 23 5.76 32.98 11.91
N PRO A 24 5.07 32.63 10.82
CA PRO A 24 5.45 31.48 10.00
C PRO A 24 6.86 31.70 9.42
N ARG A 25 7.74 30.70 9.62
CA ARG A 25 9.03 30.62 8.94
C ARG A 25 8.79 30.63 7.44
N ARG A 26 9.19 31.73 6.78
CA ARG A 26 9.23 31.85 5.32
C ARG A 26 10.11 30.74 4.75
N SER A 27 9.49 29.84 4.00
CA SER A 27 10.16 28.87 3.12
C SER A 27 10.80 29.63 1.95
N SER A 28 12.13 29.67 1.89
CA SER A 28 12.87 30.23 0.77
C SER A 28 13.34 29.14 -0.19
N HIS A 29 12.48 28.76 -1.12
CA HIS A 29 12.80 28.14 -2.42
C HIS A 29 11.55 28.33 -3.27
N ALA A 30 11.55 28.76 -4.53
CA ALA A 30 12.59 29.19 -5.44
C ALA A 30 11.85 29.89 -6.60
N LYS A 31 12.42 30.98 -7.13
CA LYS A 31 12.31 31.46 -8.52
C LYS A 31 12.98 32.84 -8.58
N ASP A 32 14.10 32.95 -9.27
CA ASP A 32 14.07 33.56 -10.60
C ASP A 32 15.44 33.64 -11.28
N ARG A 33 15.39 33.29 -12.56
CA ARG A 33 16.33 33.74 -13.59
C ARG A 33 16.22 35.26 -13.70
N ARG A 34 17.35 35.98 -13.61
CA ARG A 34 17.65 37.08 -14.54
C ARG A 34 19.09 37.55 -14.41
N ALA A 35 19.70 37.69 -15.58
CA ALA A 35 20.99 38.29 -15.82
C ALA A 35 21.06 39.72 -15.26
N SER A 36 22.22 40.08 -14.72
CA SER A 36 22.62 41.46 -14.54
C SER A 36 24.15 41.55 -14.57
N ASN A 37 24.63 42.25 -15.59
CA ASN A 37 26.00 42.69 -15.74
C ASN A 37 26.42 43.55 -14.54
N TYR A 38 27.51 43.17 -13.87
CA TYR A 38 28.33 44.16 -13.18
C TYR A 38 29.80 43.80 -13.31
N VAL A 39 30.44 44.49 -14.25
CA VAL A 39 31.88 44.61 -14.40
C VAL A 39 32.43 45.24 -13.13
N ARG A 40 33.29 44.52 -12.41
CA ARG A 40 34.18 45.13 -11.42
C ARG A 40 35.58 44.56 -11.59
N SER A 41 36.38 45.30 -12.33
CA SER A 41 37.82 45.14 -12.47
C SER A 41 38.48 44.98 -11.11
N ARG A 42 38.96 43.77 -10.82
CA ARG A 42 40.02 43.52 -9.85
C ARG A 42 41.21 43.00 -10.62
N LYS A 43 42.29 43.80 -10.62
CA LYS A 43 43.63 43.41 -11.05
C LYS A 43 43.98 42.07 -10.37
N ILE A 44 44.03 41.01 -11.17
CA ILE A 44 44.69 39.77 -10.79
C ILE A 44 46.19 40.06 -10.90
N LYS A 45 46.85 40.16 -9.75
CA LYS A 45 48.29 39.93 -9.66
C LYS A 45 48.46 38.44 -9.87
N ASN A 46 49.08 38.05 -10.97
CA ASN A 46 49.62 36.70 -11.14
C ASN A 46 50.61 36.47 -9.99
N THR A 47 50.23 35.56 -9.11
CA THR A 47 51.15 34.93 -8.18
C THR A 47 50.75 33.47 -8.22
N GLU A 48 51.39 32.75 -9.14
CA GLU A 48 51.51 31.30 -9.11
C GLU A 48 52.22 30.96 -7.80
N GLU A 49 51.44 30.85 -6.72
CA GLU A 49 51.86 30.06 -5.57
C GLU A 49 51.38 28.63 -5.86
N GLU A 50 52.25 27.85 -6.49
CA GLU A 50 52.24 26.39 -6.35
C GLU A 50 52.35 26.08 -4.85
N LYS A 51 51.20 25.98 -4.18
CA LYS A 51 51.14 25.30 -2.89
C LYS A 51 51.49 23.85 -3.18
N SER A 52 52.72 23.47 -2.85
CA SER A 52 53.16 22.08 -2.84
C SER A 52 52.20 21.30 -1.94
N VAL A 53 51.28 20.59 -2.57
CA VAL A 53 50.38 19.61 -1.95
C VAL A 53 51.26 18.59 -1.25
N GLY A 54 51.06 18.41 0.06
CA GLY A 54 51.96 17.57 0.86
C GLY A 54 51.83 16.09 0.47
N PRO A 55 52.84 15.25 0.75
CA PRO A 55 52.75 13.79 0.53
C PRO A 55 51.55 13.11 1.22
N ASP A 56 50.93 13.78 2.19
CA ASP A 56 49.73 13.32 2.90
C ASP A 56 48.44 13.62 2.12
N ASP A 57 48.37 14.75 1.43
CA ASP A 57 47.20 15.16 0.64
C ASP A 57 47.03 14.27 -0.61
N ASN A 58 48.12 13.85 -1.24
CA ASN A 58 48.09 12.90 -2.37
C ASN A 58 47.51 11.55 -1.93
N LYS A 59 47.85 11.07 -0.72
CA LYS A 59 47.29 9.84 -0.16
C LYS A 59 45.80 9.96 0.09
N VAL A 60 45.34 11.12 0.57
CA VAL A 60 43.92 11.39 0.77
C VAL A 60 43.17 11.33 -0.56
N LEU A 61 43.63 12.02 -1.60
CA LEU A 61 42.99 12.01 -2.92
C LEU A 61 42.95 10.61 -3.54
N LEU A 62 44.07 9.88 -3.49
CA LEU A 62 44.13 8.50 -3.99
C LEU A 62 43.16 7.58 -3.22
N SER A 63 43.02 7.77 -1.90
CA SER A 63 42.07 7.01 -1.08
C SER A 63 40.61 7.33 -1.45
N GLN A 64 40.30 8.57 -1.83
CA GLN A 64 38.97 8.98 -2.27
C GLN A 64 38.61 8.31 -3.60
N ILE A 65 39.51 8.32 -4.59
CA ILE A 65 39.33 7.61 -5.86
C ILE A 65 39.09 6.12 -5.59
N ASN A 66 39.94 5.49 -4.76
CA ASN A 66 39.78 4.07 -4.41
C ASN A 66 38.41 3.77 -3.80
N SER A 67 37.92 4.63 -2.89
CA SER A 67 36.61 4.45 -2.26
C SER A 67 35.44 4.53 -3.25
N ARG A 68 35.57 5.40 -4.27
CA ARG A 68 34.57 5.59 -5.32
C ARG A 68 34.55 4.40 -6.29
N LEU A 69 35.73 3.92 -6.70
CA LEU A 69 35.85 2.71 -7.51
C LEU A 69 35.26 1.48 -6.81
N HIS A 70 35.55 1.32 -5.51
CA HIS A 70 34.98 0.23 -4.72
C HIS A 70 33.45 0.32 -4.62
N ARG A 71 32.91 1.53 -4.42
CA ARG A 71 31.46 1.76 -4.43
C ARG A 71 30.86 1.43 -5.79
N ALA A 72 31.44 1.93 -6.87
CA ALA A 72 30.97 1.68 -8.23
C ALA A 72 30.94 0.17 -8.55
N LYS A 73 31.97 -0.56 -8.14
CA LYS A 73 32.03 -2.03 -8.26
C LYS A 73 30.94 -2.73 -7.45
N THR A 74 30.70 -2.29 -6.22
CA THR A 74 29.65 -2.86 -5.37
C THR A 74 28.25 -2.63 -5.95
N GLU A 75 27.99 -1.41 -6.41
CA GLU A 75 26.73 -1.02 -7.03
C GLU A 75 26.51 -1.72 -8.38
N ALA A 76 27.53 -1.86 -9.21
CA ALA A 76 27.41 -2.61 -10.46
C ALA A 76 27.02 -4.07 -10.20
N ASN A 77 27.63 -4.70 -9.18
CA ASN A 77 27.28 -6.07 -8.78
C ASN A 77 25.90 -6.21 -8.13
N SER A 78 25.22 -5.12 -7.77
CA SER A 78 23.83 -5.19 -7.29
C SER A 78 22.80 -5.18 -8.41
N ILE A 79 23.16 -4.76 -9.63
CA ILE A 79 22.22 -4.67 -10.76
C ILE A 79 21.57 -6.03 -11.09
N PRO A 80 22.31 -7.15 -11.22
CA PRO A 80 21.69 -8.45 -11.46
C PRO A 80 20.72 -8.89 -10.35
N ARG A 81 20.92 -8.41 -9.12
CA ARG A 81 20.03 -8.72 -7.99
C ARG A 81 18.66 -8.08 -8.13
N TYR A 82 18.55 -6.92 -8.79
CA TYR A 82 17.25 -6.29 -9.06
C TYR A 82 16.40 -7.14 -10.01
N ILE A 83 17.04 -7.75 -11.00
CA ILE A 83 16.40 -8.67 -11.95
C ILE A 83 15.97 -9.94 -11.21
N GLN A 84 16.86 -10.52 -10.40
CA GLN A 84 16.56 -11.71 -9.61
C GLN A 84 15.47 -11.48 -8.56
N SER A 85 15.42 -10.29 -7.94
CA SER A 85 14.36 -9.95 -6.97
C SER A 85 12.98 -10.00 -7.63
N LEU A 86 12.84 -9.33 -8.78
CA LEU A 86 11.59 -9.33 -9.54
C LEU A 86 11.20 -10.74 -9.99
N ASP A 87 12.17 -11.54 -10.45
CA ASP A 87 11.92 -12.93 -10.83
C ASP A 87 11.33 -13.75 -9.67
N ASN A 88 11.93 -13.65 -8.49
CA ASN A 88 11.44 -14.34 -7.30
C ASN A 88 10.05 -13.82 -6.88
N GLU A 89 9.82 -12.51 -6.95
CA GLU A 89 8.54 -11.88 -6.63
C GLU A 89 7.43 -12.36 -7.58
N ILE A 90 7.72 -12.51 -8.88
CA ILE A 90 6.78 -13.06 -9.86
C ILE A 90 6.52 -14.54 -9.56
N ILE A 91 7.55 -15.34 -9.25
CA ILE A 91 7.36 -16.77 -8.90
C ILE A 91 6.50 -16.94 -7.65
N ASP A 92 6.72 -16.11 -6.62
CA ASP A 92 5.98 -16.13 -5.35
C ASP A 92 4.47 -15.89 -5.54
N LEU A 93 4.10 -14.97 -6.44
CA LEU A 93 2.69 -14.67 -6.75
C LEU A 93 1.91 -15.93 -7.15
N LYS A 94 2.52 -16.86 -7.87
CA LYS A 94 1.87 -18.12 -8.26
C LYS A 94 1.44 -18.95 -7.05
N GLY A 95 2.33 -19.07 -6.07
CA GLY A 95 2.08 -19.82 -4.84
C GLY A 95 0.94 -19.17 -4.06
N ARG A 96 1.02 -17.86 -3.87
CA ARG A 96 0.01 -17.09 -3.12
C ARG A 96 -1.37 -17.11 -3.78
N ILE A 97 -1.45 -17.00 -5.12
CA ILE A 97 -2.71 -17.16 -5.85
C ILE A 97 -3.27 -18.58 -5.65
N SER A 98 -2.44 -19.62 -5.74
CA SER A 98 -2.87 -20.99 -5.45
C SER A 98 -3.37 -21.16 -4.01
N ASP A 99 -2.71 -20.53 -3.04
CA ASP A 99 -3.05 -20.62 -1.62
C ASP A 99 -4.40 -19.97 -1.31
N ILE A 100 -4.71 -18.81 -1.89
CA ILE A 100 -6.03 -18.18 -1.70
C ILE A 100 -7.16 -19.02 -2.32
N ARG A 101 -6.91 -19.71 -3.45
CA ARG A 101 -7.88 -20.62 -4.07
C ARG A 101 -8.12 -21.87 -3.25
N SER A 102 -7.06 -22.44 -2.67
CA SER A 102 -7.17 -23.61 -1.79
C SER A 102 -8.04 -23.34 -0.55
N GLN A 103 -8.14 -22.07 -0.15
CA GLN A 103 -8.97 -21.58 0.95
C GLN A 103 -10.37 -21.13 0.51
N ASN A 104 -10.79 -21.48 -0.71
CA ASN A 104 -12.08 -21.18 -1.30
C ASN A 104 -12.37 -19.68 -1.49
N TYR A 105 -11.36 -18.84 -1.72
CA TYR A 105 -11.60 -17.47 -2.18
C TYR A 105 -11.98 -17.46 -3.67
N VAL A 106 -13.22 -17.10 -3.95
CA VAL A 106 -13.90 -17.32 -5.25
C VAL A 106 -13.91 -16.12 -6.19
N TYR A 107 -13.50 -14.94 -5.71
CA TYR A 107 -13.48 -13.69 -6.48
C TYR A 107 -12.08 -13.37 -7.02
N LEU A 108 -12.00 -12.35 -7.88
CA LEU A 108 -10.79 -11.94 -8.58
C LEU A 108 -10.25 -13.06 -9.47
N LYS A 109 -11.15 -13.71 -10.23
CA LYS A 109 -10.80 -14.86 -11.09
C LYS A 109 -9.85 -14.51 -12.23
N GLU A 110 -9.69 -13.24 -12.52
CA GLU A 110 -8.72 -12.73 -13.49
C GLU A 110 -7.28 -12.83 -12.99
N LEU A 111 -7.03 -13.00 -11.68
CA LEU A 111 -5.68 -13.07 -11.12
C LEU A 111 -4.81 -14.14 -11.78
N GLU A 112 -5.38 -15.32 -12.06
CA GLU A 112 -4.66 -16.40 -12.74
C GLU A 112 -4.22 -15.99 -14.15
N GLN A 113 -5.09 -15.28 -14.87
CA GLN A 113 -4.81 -14.82 -16.22
C GLN A 113 -3.81 -13.66 -16.21
N GLU A 114 -4.00 -12.66 -15.33
CA GLU A 114 -3.08 -11.54 -15.15
C GLU A 114 -1.68 -12.03 -14.77
N TYR A 115 -1.59 -13.00 -13.85
CA TYR A 115 -0.33 -13.65 -13.49
C TYR A 115 0.29 -14.40 -14.68
N SER A 116 -0.51 -15.20 -15.40
CA SER A 116 -0.04 -15.94 -16.56
C SER A 116 0.53 -15.00 -17.63
N ASP A 117 -0.16 -13.89 -17.90
CA ASP A 117 0.28 -12.89 -18.88
C ASP A 117 1.58 -12.22 -18.43
N LEU A 118 1.67 -11.81 -17.15
CA LEU A 118 2.90 -11.24 -16.58
C LEU A 118 4.07 -12.23 -16.66
N ALA A 119 3.87 -13.48 -16.23
CA ALA A 119 4.90 -14.52 -16.23
C ALA A 119 5.40 -14.81 -17.65
N ASN A 120 4.49 -14.89 -18.63
CA ASN A 120 4.85 -15.09 -20.03
C ASN A 120 5.63 -13.89 -20.60
N LYS A 121 5.20 -12.65 -20.35
CA LYS A 121 5.94 -11.46 -20.78
C LYS A 121 7.34 -11.43 -20.16
N TRP A 122 7.43 -11.73 -18.86
CA TRP A 122 8.69 -11.74 -18.11
C TRP A 122 9.66 -12.78 -18.67
N GLU A 123 9.23 -14.03 -18.82
CA GLU A 123 10.09 -15.12 -19.33
C GLU A 123 10.66 -14.79 -20.73
N ASN A 124 9.85 -14.18 -21.59
CA ASN A 124 10.27 -13.78 -22.93
C ASN A 124 11.29 -12.62 -22.96
N ARG A 125 11.40 -11.83 -21.89
CA ARG A 125 12.28 -10.65 -21.83
C ARG A 125 13.47 -10.82 -20.90
N LYS A 126 13.31 -11.59 -19.82
CA LYS A 126 14.29 -11.77 -18.73
C LYS A 126 15.68 -12.11 -19.25
N VAL A 127 15.81 -13.12 -20.11
CA VAL A 127 17.12 -13.56 -20.63
C VAL A 127 17.85 -12.43 -21.36
N SER A 128 17.13 -11.62 -22.14
CA SER A 128 17.72 -10.48 -22.84
C SER A 128 18.18 -9.40 -21.87
N ILE A 129 17.33 -9.05 -20.89
CA ILE A 129 17.63 -8.03 -19.87
C ILE A 129 18.84 -8.48 -19.03
N GLU A 130 18.88 -9.75 -18.60
CA GLU A 130 20.00 -10.33 -17.86
C GLU A 130 21.30 -10.30 -18.67
N SER A 131 21.25 -10.71 -19.95
CA SER A 131 22.43 -10.68 -20.82
C SER A 131 22.97 -9.26 -21.00
N GLU A 132 22.11 -8.29 -21.29
CA GLU A 132 22.49 -6.89 -21.45
C GLU A 132 23.07 -6.30 -20.16
N ALA A 133 22.42 -6.55 -19.02
CA ALA A 133 22.88 -6.09 -17.71
C ALA A 133 24.24 -6.70 -17.37
N ASN A 134 24.40 -8.01 -17.51
CA ASN A 134 25.66 -8.71 -17.23
C ASN A 134 26.80 -8.22 -18.13
N GLN A 135 26.55 -7.99 -19.41
CA GLN A 135 27.55 -7.44 -20.33
C GLN A 135 28.02 -6.04 -19.88
N LYS A 136 27.09 -5.16 -19.52
CA LYS A 136 27.41 -3.79 -19.06
C LYS A 136 28.13 -3.80 -17.71
N VAL A 137 27.72 -4.65 -16.77
CA VAL A 137 28.38 -4.84 -15.47
C VAL A 137 29.81 -5.35 -15.65
N ASN A 138 30.02 -6.38 -16.48
CA ASN A 138 31.36 -6.91 -16.74
C ASN A 138 32.27 -5.87 -17.39
N SER A 139 31.75 -5.08 -18.33
CA SER A 139 32.49 -3.97 -18.94
C SER A 139 32.90 -2.91 -17.90
N LEU A 140 31.98 -2.51 -17.02
CA LEU A 140 32.26 -1.54 -15.96
C LEU A 140 33.31 -2.09 -14.98
N ILE A 141 33.17 -3.34 -14.53
CA ILE A 141 34.13 -3.98 -13.63
C ILE A 141 35.53 -4.03 -14.26
N ALA A 142 35.62 -4.34 -15.56
CA ALA A 142 36.89 -4.34 -16.26
C ALA A 142 37.52 -2.94 -16.28
N GLN A 143 36.74 -1.89 -16.54
CA GLN A 143 37.25 -0.51 -16.52
C GLN A 143 37.65 -0.06 -15.11
N VAL A 144 36.88 -0.40 -14.07
CA VAL A 144 37.27 -0.17 -12.68
C VAL A 144 38.62 -0.81 -12.39
N SER A 145 38.82 -2.07 -12.76
CA SER A 145 40.10 -2.76 -12.55
C SER A 145 41.24 -2.19 -13.38
N GLN A 146 40.99 -1.58 -14.54
CA GLN A 146 42.00 -0.85 -15.29
C GLN A 146 42.48 0.39 -14.52
N ILE A 147 41.56 1.19 -13.96
CA ILE A 147 41.93 2.35 -13.13
C ILE A 147 42.65 1.89 -11.87
N GLU A 148 42.14 0.87 -11.17
CA GLU A 148 42.79 0.29 -9.98
C GLU A 148 44.25 -0.15 -10.27
N ASN A 149 44.53 -0.69 -11.47
CA ASN A 149 45.87 -1.10 -11.87
C ASN A 149 46.81 0.07 -12.22
N GLN A 150 46.26 1.23 -12.59
CA GLN A 150 47.05 2.45 -12.81
C GLN A 150 47.44 3.10 -11.48
N MET A 151 46.63 2.91 -10.43
CA MET A 151 46.87 3.51 -9.12
C MET A 151 48.15 2.98 -8.46
N ASN A 152 49.05 3.90 -8.11
CA ASN A 152 50.26 3.61 -7.35
C ASN A 152 50.33 4.52 -6.11
N PRO A 153 50.64 4.00 -4.90
CA PRO A 153 50.79 4.80 -3.69
C PRO A 153 51.82 5.95 -3.78
N LYS A 154 52.66 5.96 -4.81
CA LYS A 154 53.69 6.97 -5.07
C LYS A 154 53.31 7.99 -6.17
N MET A 155 52.07 7.95 -6.68
CA MET A 155 51.63 8.89 -7.71
C MET A 155 51.76 10.35 -7.26
N ASP A 156 52.14 11.21 -8.20
CA ASP A 156 52.10 12.65 -8.00
C ASP A 156 50.69 13.22 -8.18
N ILE A 157 50.52 14.50 -7.88
CA ILE A 157 49.21 15.16 -7.94
C ILE A 157 48.65 15.26 -9.36
N SER A 158 49.50 15.38 -10.38
CA SER A 158 49.08 15.47 -11.78
C SER A 158 48.57 14.12 -12.27
N GLU A 159 49.26 13.05 -11.91
CA GLU A 159 48.86 11.67 -12.20
C GLU A 159 47.54 11.32 -11.51
N ILE A 160 47.37 11.69 -10.22
CA ILE A 160 46.10 11.49 -9.51
C ILE A 160 44.96 12.28 -10.18
N ASN A 161 45.22 13.53 -10.57
CA ASN A 161 44.20 14.36 -11.22
C ASN A 161 43.82 13.84 -12.62
N SER A 162 44.66 13.05 -13.29
CA SER A 162 44.27 12.39 -14.54
C SER A 162 43.30 11.22 -14.37
N LEU A 163 43.27 10.58 -13.19
CA LEU A 163 42.33 9.48 -12.90
C LEU A 163 40.92 9.98 -12.52
N GLU A 164 40.82 11.24 -12.13
CA GLU A 164 39.56 11.83 -11.64
C GLU A 164 38.47 11.90 -12.74
N PRO A 165 38.76 12.37 -13.98
CA PRO A 165 37.80 12.29 -15.08
C PRO A 165 37.37 10.85 -15.40
N GLU A 166 38.31 9.90 -15.44
CA GLU A 166 38.00 8.49 -15.74
C GLU A 166 37.07 7.89 -14.68
N THR A 167 37.34 8.17 -13.40
CA THR A 167 36.49 7.72 -12.29
C THR A 167 35.10 8.33 -12.36
N ARG A 168 34.99 9.61 -12.71
CA ARG A 168 33.70 10.31 -12.87
C ARG A 168 32.90 9.79 -14.06
N ASP A 169 33.56 9.46 -15.15
CA ASP A 169 32.92 8.89 -16.33
C ASP A 169 32.36 7.49 -16.03
N LEU A 170 33.06 6.69 -15.21
CA LEU A 170 32.54 5.41 -14.72
C LEU A 170 31.30 5.54 -13.85
N GLU A 171 31.30 6.49 -12.92
CA GLU A 171 30.13 6.76 -12.08
C GLU A 171 28.94 7.20 -12.95
N THR A 172 29.19 8.06 -13.94
CA THR A 172 28.15 8.50 -14.90
C THR A 172 27.63 7.31 -15.72
N TYR A 173 28.50 6.41 -16.16
CA TYR A 173 28.11 5.21 -16.89
C TYR A 173 27.30 4.24 -16.02
N LEU A 174 27.67 4.08 -14.74
CA LEU A 174 26.93 3.29 -13.76
C LEU A 174 25.50 3.83 -13.59
N ASP A 175 25.35 5.15 -13.40
CA ASP A 175 24.05 5.78 -13.22
C ASP A 175 23.14 5.59 -14.45
N GLN A 176 23.71 5.75 -15.65
CA GLN A 176 22.99 5.49 -16.90
C GLN A 176 22.56 4.02 -17.01
N MET A 177 23.44 3.08 -16.67
CA MET A 177 23.13 1.66 -16.67
C MET A 177 21.99 1.33 -15.69
N ARG A 178 22.06 1.86 -14.46
CA ARG A 178 21.02 1.68 -13.44
C ARG A 178 19.68 2.24 -13.91
N TYR A 179 19.68 3.41 -14.53
CA TYR A 179 18.48 4.02 -15.09
C TYR A 179 17.87 3.12 -16.17
N LEU A 180 18.67 2.67 -17.14
CA LEU A 180 18.19 1.85 -18.26
C LEU A 180 17.64 0.51 -17.79
N VAL A 181 18.35 -0.19 -16.89
CA VAL A 181 17.85 -1.47 -16.36
C VAL A 181 16.57 -1.25 -15.56
N ASN A 182 16.49 -0.24 -14.69
CA ASN A 182 15.25 0.03 -13.97
C ASN A 182 14.10 0.39 -14.90
N ALA A 183 14.34 1.18 -15.95
CA ALA A 183 13.32 1.50 -16.94
C ALA A 183 12.79 0.25 -17.67
N GLN A 184 13.66 -0.72 -17.97
CA GLN A 184 13.25 -2.01 -18.55
C GLN A 184 12.45 -2.88 -17.56
N LEU A 185 12.67 -2.75 -16.26
CA LEU A 185 11.98 -3.54 -15.23
C LEU A 185 10.66 -2.90 -14.75
N GLU A 186 10.44 -1.62 -15.03
CA GLU A 186 9.33 -0.86 -14.43
C GLU A 186 7.96 -1.40 -14.83
N GLU A 187 7.75 -1.72 -16.12
CA GLU A 187 6.47 -2.26 -16.58
C GLU A 187 6.09 -3.56 -15.85
N PHE A 188 7.06 -4.44 -15.62
CA PHE A 188 6.85 -5.68 -14.90
C PHE A 188 6.59 -5.45 -13.41
N ARG A 189 7.26 -4.46 -12.80
CA ARG A 189 7.04 -4.09 -11.40
C ARG A 189 5.66 -3.50 -11.17
N GLU A 190 5.17 -2.69 -12.10
CA GLU A 190 3.81 -2.13 -12.04
C GLU A 190 2.75 -3.22 -12.15
N GLU A 191 2.87 -4.12 -13.13
CA GLU A 191 1.98 -5.28 -13.29
C GLU A 191 2.06 -6.23 -12.08
N GLN A 192 3.27 -6.54 -11.61
CA GLN A 192 3.52 -7.37 -10.43
C GLN A 192 2.88 -6.77 -9.18
N ARG A 193 3.06 -5.47 -8.93
CA ARG A 193 2.49 -4.78 -7.77
C ARG A 193 0.97 -4.79 -7.81
N SER A 194 0.38 -4.54 -8.98
CA SER A 194 -1.08 -4.59 -9.17
C SER A 194 -1.66 -5.95 -8.76
N ILE A 195 -1.04 -7.04 -9.22
CA ILE A 195 -1.46 -8.41 -8.85
C ILE A 195 -1.20 -8.65 -7.36
N GLN A 196 -0.04 -8.25 -6.84
CA GLN A 196 0.29 -8.38 -5.43
C GLN A 196 -0.72 -7.69 -4.51
N ASP A 197 -1.16 -6.49 -4.85
CA ASP A 197 -2.13 -5.72 -4.06
C ASP A 197 -3.48 -6.44 -3.99
N LYS A 198 -3.97 -6.96 -5.12
CA LYS A 198 -5.19 -7.78 -5.17
C LYS A 198 -5.07 -9.07 -4.35
N VAL A 199 -3.95 -9.79 -4.49
CA VAL A 199 -3.67 -11.01 -3.72
C VAL A 199 -3.63 -10.70 -2.22
N PHE A 200 -2.99 -9.61 -1.82
CA PHE A 200 -2.93 -9.17 -0.43
C PHE A 200 -4.32 -8.88 0.16
N VAL A 201 -5.23 -8.28 -0.61
CA VAL A 201 -6.63 -8.09 -0.18
C VAL A 201 -7.34 -9.43 0.05
N ALA A 202 -7.18 -10.39 -0.86
CA ALA A 202 -7.75 -11.73 -0.71
C ALA A 202 -7.18 -12.48 0.51
N GLU A 203 -5.86 -12.46 0.69
CA GLU A 203 -5.18 -13.05 1.86
C GLU A 203 -5.67 -12.43 3.17
N ASN A 204 -5.75 -11.10 3.26
CA ASN A 204 -6.27 -10.41 4.44
C ASN A 204 -7.74 -10.77 4.70
N THR A 205 -8.53 -10.89 3.65
CA THR A 205 -9.94 -11.29 3.77
C THR A 205 -10.05 -12.68 4.40
N ILE A 206 -9.30 -13.66 3.88
CA ILE A 206 -9.26 -15.01 4.45
C ILE A 206 -8.75 -14.99 5.90
N ASN A 207 -7.66 -14.28 6.17
CA ASN A 207 -7.05 -14.19 7.51
C ASN A 207 -8.00 -13.58 8.54
N ASN A 208 -8.74 -12.54 8.16
CA ASN A 208 -9.72 -11.91 9.04
C ASN A 208 -10.90 -12.86 9.36
N LEU A 209 -11.21 -13.79 8.45
CA LEU A 209 -12.33 -14.72 8.55
C LEU A 209 -11.98 -16.10 9.13
N ALA A 210 -10.69 -16.41 9.32
CA ALA A 210 -10.23 -17.72 9.82
C ALA A 210 -10.87 -18.17 11.16
N SER A 211 -11.36 -17.23 11.96
CA SER A 211 -12.03 -17.48 13.25
C SER A 211 -13.36 -16.74 13.39
N THR A 212 -14.04 -16.45 12.29
CA THR A 212 -15.29 -15.68 12.32
C THR A 212 -16.45 -16.45 12.97
N SER A 213 -17.35 -15.71 13.61
CA SER A 213 -18.65 -16.16 14.11
C SER A 213 -19.79 -15.98 13.10
N ILE A 214 -19.47 -15.44 11.90
CA ILE A 214 -20.44 -15.23 10.82
C ILE A 214 -21.08 -16.55 10.40
N ASN A 215 -22.41 -16.60 10.47
CA ASN A 215 -23.21 -17.67 9.89
C ASN A 215 -23.45 -17.36 8.41
N TRP A 216 -22.62 -17.94 7.54
CA TRP A 216 -22.69 -17.75 6.09
C TRP A 216 -23.99 -18.34 5.51
N LEU A 217 -24.65 -17.59 4.64
CA LEU A 217 -25.81 -18.07 3.89
C LEU A 217 -25.34 -19.00 2.75
N GLN A 218 -26.21 -19.91 2.32
CA GLN A 218 -25.89 -20.80 1.19
C GLN A 218 -25.59 -20.00 -0.08
N GLY A 219 -24.39 -20.16 -0.65
CA GLY A 219 -23.94 -19.41 -1.84
C GLY A 219 -23.49 -17.97 -1.54
N GLU A 220 -23.41 -17.59 -0.27
CA GLU A 220 -22.75 -16.35 0.14
C GLU A 220 -21.25 -16.55 0.24
N ASN A 221 -20.48 -15.63 -0.33
CA ASN A 221 -19.02 -15.66 -0.29
C ASN A 221 -18.48 -14.29 0.13
N PRO A 222 -17.42 -14.24 0.96
CA PRO A 222 -16.78 -12.99 1.33
C PRO A 222 -16.08 -12.37 0.12
N VAL A 223 -16.33 -11.08 -0.09
CA VAL A 223 -15.68 -10.28 -1.14
C VAL A 223 -14.44 -9.60 -0.57
N ILE A 224 -14.60 -8.89 0.55
CA ILE A 224 -13.51 -8.23 1.27
C ILE A 224 -13.80 -8.20 2.78
N SER A 225 -12.77 -8.39 3.60
CA SER A 225 -12.84 -8.17 5.06
C SER A 225 -11.69 -7.31 5.55
N VAL A 226 -12.00 -6.22 6.25
CA VAL A 226 -11.04 -5.25 6.80
C VAL A 226 -11.21 -5.11 8.31
N ARG A 227 -10.12 -4.87 9.04
CA ARG A 227 -10.17 -4.57 10.47
C ARG A 227 -10.53 -3.12 10.66
N ALA A 228 -11.54 -2.85 11.49
CA ALA A 228 -12.08 -1.51 11.68
C ALA A 228 -12.32 -1.20 13.17
N HIS A 229 -12.27 0.08 13.51
CA HIS A 229 -12.78 0.59 14.79
C HIS A 229 -14.08 1.35 14.52
N ASN A 230 -15.18 0.83 15.07
CA ASN A 230 -16.49 1.47 15.02
C ASN A 230 -16.54 2.62 16.02
N LEU A 231 -16.65 3.85 15.51
CA LEU A 231 -16.58 5.06 16.31
C LEU A 231 -17.91 5.43 16.99
N ASP A 232 -19.03 4.86 16.55
CA ASP A 232 -20.33 5.15 17.14
C ASP A 232 -20.50 4.41 18.48
N ASN A 233 -19.91 3.21 18.61
CA ASN A 233 -19.99 2.39 19.82
C ASN A 233 -18.64 2.21 20.55
N ASP A 234 -17.53 2.63 19.95
CA ASP A 234 -16.15 2.41 20.44
C ASP A 234 -15.69 0.93 20.42
N ASP A 235 -16.21 0.15 19.46
CA ASP A 235 -15.94 -1.28 19.33
C ASP A 235 -14.85 -1.56 18.27
N HIS A 236 -13.95 -2.50 18.52
CA HIS A 236 -12.97 -2.97 17.53
C HIS A 236 -13.44 -4.27 16.89
N GLY A 237 -13.27 -4.42 15.58
CA GLY A 237 -13.79 -5.59 14.88
C GLY A 237 -13.34 -5.75 13.45
N VAL A 238 -14.07 -6.59 12.72
CA VAL A 238 -13.90 -6.85 11.30
C VAL A 238 -15.18 -6.45 10.56
N LEU A 239 -15.06 -5.54 9.61
CA LEU A 239 -16.10 -5.29 8.63
C LEU A 239 -15.89 -6.23 7.44
N THR A 240 -16.94 -6.94 7.05
CA THR A 240 -16.95 -7.82 5.88
C THR A 240 -18.04 -7.39 4.91
N LEU A 241 -17.67 -7.24 3.64
CA LEU A 241 -18.62 -7.20 2.54
C LEU A 241 -18.65 -8.59 1.89
N SER A 242 -19.85 -9.14 1.71
CA SER A 242 -20.10 -10.32 0.90
C SER A 242 -20.91 -9.94 -0.33
N ASN A 243 -21.16 -10.89 -1.23
CA ASN A 243 -22.12 -10.71 -2.33
C ASN A 243 -23.57 -10.47 -1.87
N ARG A 244 -23.88 -10.66 -0.58
CA ARG A 244 -25.24 -10.54 -0.05
C ARG A 244 -25.40 -9.58 1.10
N ARG A 245 -24.38 -9.37 1.93
CA ARG A 245 -24.49 -8.64 3.19
C ARG A 245 -23.27 -7.78 3.46
N ILE A 246 -23.52 -6.70 4.21
CA ILE A 246 -22.50 -6.01 4.99
C ILE A 246 -22.63 -6.49 6.43
N ILE A 247 -21.50 -6.87 7.01
CA ILE A 247 -21.45 -7.52 8.32
C ILE A 247 -20.33 -6.85 9.14
N PHE A 248 -20.63 -6.41 10.36
CA PHE A 248 -19.62 -5.99 11.33
C PHE A 248 -19.61 -6.96 12.50
N GLU A 249 -18.46 -7.57 12.72
CA GLU A 249 -18.18 -8.50 13.81
C GLU A 249 -17.21 -7.85 14.80
N GLU A 250 -17.66 -7.61 16.03
CA GLU A 250 -16.81 -7.13 17.12
C GLU A 250 -15.84 -8.25 17.53
N GLU A 251 -14.59 -7.88 17.85
CA GLU A 251 -13.57 -8.76 18.41
C GLU A 251 -13.16 -8.26 19.81
N GLU A 252 -13.52 -9.01 20.84
CA GLU A 252 -13.19 -8.70 22.24
C GLU A 252 -12.13 -9.68 22.79
N GLU A 253 -11.12 -9.16 23.50
CA GLU A 253 -10.18 -9.98 24.28
C GLU A 253 -10.65 -10.14 25.74
N ILE A 254 -11.21 -11.31 26.06
CA ILE A 254 -11.63 -11.65 27.42
C ILE A 254 -10.47 -12.29 28.17
N VAL A 255 -10.13 -11.76 29.34
CA VAL A 255 -9.11 -12.34 30.23
C VAL A 255 -9.70 -13.55 30.96
N LEU A 256 -9.23 -14.76 30.65
CA LEU A 256 -9.66 -15.99 31.29
C LEU A 256 -9.03 -16.19 32.67
N LYS A 257 -7.77 -15.75 32.85
CA LYS A 257 -7.02 -15.93 34.10
C LYS A 257 -6.13 -14.75 34.42
N ARG A 258 -6.10 -14.35 35.70
CA ARG A 258 -5.18 -13.33 36.24
C ARG A 258 -4.28 -13.95 37.31
N THR A 259 -2.99 -13.63 37.28
CA THR A 259 -2.02 -13.96 38.34
C THR A 259 -1.31 -12.69 38.75
N LEU A 260 -1.34 -12.33 40.04
CA LEU A 260 -0.72 -11.09 40.56
C LEU A 260 -1.09 -9.84 39.73
N PHE A 261 -2.39 -9.66 39.43
CA PHE A 261 -2.95 -8.57 38.61
C PHE A 261 -2.54 -8.56 37.12
N ILE A 262 -1.74 -9.52 36.66
CA ILE A 262 -1.36 -9.66 35.24
C ILE A 262 -2.28 -10.68 34.57
N ALA A 263 -2.82 -10.34 33.40
CA ALA A 263 -3.56 -11.29 32.56
C ALA A 263 -2.61 -12.38 32.07
N THR A 264 -2.82 -13.62 32.51
CA THR A 264 -1.99 -14.77 32.13
C THR A 264 -2.60 -15.60 31.01
N GLU A 265 -3.92 -15.49 30.84
CA GLU A 265 -4.65 -16.22 29.80
C GLU A 265 -5.75 -15.32 29.26
N LYS A 266 -5.84 -15.23 27.92
CA LYS A 266 -6.80 -14.42 27.20
C LYS A 266 -7.48 -15.29 26.14
N LYS A 267 -8.74 -15.00 25.83
CA LYS A 267 -9.50 -15.61 24.75
C LYS A 267 -10.13 -14.50 23.91
N LYS A 268 -9.97 -14.60 22.60
CA LYS A 268 -10.68 -13.75 21.64
C LYS A 268 -12.10 -14.29 21.46
N VAL A 269 -13.08 -13.42 21.65
CA VAL A 269 -14.49 -13.69 21.39
C VAL A 269 -14.93 -12.77 20.26
N LYS A 270 -15.73 -13.30 19.35
CA LYS A 270 -16.26 -12.57 18.20
C LYS A 270 -17.78 -12.64 18.20
N GLU A 271 -18.42 -11.52 17.94
CA GLU A 271 -19.89 -11.40 17.89
C GLU A 271 -20.31 -10.46 16.75
N VAL A 272 -21.26 -10.91 15.93
CA VAL A 272 -21.87 -10.07 14.89
C VAL A 272 -22.76 -8.99 15.52
N LYS A 273 -22.39 -7.72 15.37
CA LYS A 273 -23.15 -6.56 15.88
C LYS A 273 -24.00 -5.88 14.83
N LEU A 274 -23.59 -5.95 13.56
CA LEU A 274 -24.34 -5.44 12.43
C LEU A 274 -24.40 -6.48 11.35
N GLU A 275 -25.59 -6.70 10.81
CA GLU A 275 -25.82 -7.52 9.64
C GLU A 275 -26.96 -6.90 8.84
N LYS A 276 -26.68 -6.51 7.59
CA LYS A 276 -27.68 -5.92 6.68
C LYS A 276 -27.47 -6.45 5.26
N PRO A 277 -28.54 -6.56 4.44
CA PRO A 277 -28.39 -6.84 3.02
C PRO A 277 -27.46 -5.82 2.35
N ILE A 278 -26.64 -6.25 1.41
CA ILE A 278 -25.65 -5.37 0.79
C ILE A 278 -26.33 -4.26 -0.02
N GLY A 279 -27.49 -4.53 -0.62
CA GLY A 279 -28.25 -3.56 -1.42
C GLY A 279 -28.90 -2.42 -0.62
N VAL A 280 -28.84 -2.44 0.72
CA VAL A 280 -29.26 -1.30 1.56
C VAL A 280 -28.13 -0.31 1.83
N VAL A 281 -26.89 -0.65 1.49
CA VAL A 281 -25.79 0.32 1.52
C VAL A 281 -26.02 1.29 0.36
N ASP A 282 -26.05 2.58 0.66
CA ASP A 282 -26.23 3.64 -0.33
C ASP A 282 -24.88 4.07 -0.88
N THR A 283 -23.97 4.50 0.01
CA THR A 283 -22.63 4.93 -0.37
C THR A 283 -21.60 4.57 0.68
N ILE A 284 -20.35 4.38 0.22
CA ILE A 284 -19.16 4.31 1.08
C ILE A 284 -18.24 5.45 0.63
N ILE A 285 -17.96 6.38 1.53
CA ILE A 285 -17.09 7.52 1.24
C ILE A 285 -15.93 7.60 2.23
N LYS A 286 -14.79 8.03 1.71
CA LYS A 286 -13.61 8.33 2.53
C LYS A 286 -13.79 9.67 3.22
N GLY A 287 -13.49 9.72 4.52
CA GLY A 287 -13.45 10.97 5.27
C GLY A 287 -12.39 10.95 6.36
N ARG A 288 -12.31 12.05 7.13
CA ARG A 288 -11.44 12.13 8.30
C ARG A 288 -12.24 11.77 9.53
N VAL A 289 -11.79 10.74 10.23
CA VAL A 289 -12.42 10.29 11.45
C VAL A 289 -11.45 10.39 12.63
N GLY A 290 -11.99 10.57 13.84
CA GLY A 290 -11.22 10.72 15.08
C GLY A 290 -10.46 12.05 15.25
N LEU A 291 -9.86 12.23 16.43
CA LEU A 291 -9.15 13.45 16.84
C LEU A 291 -7.73 13.58 16.25
N LEU A 292 -7.18 12.49 15.69
CA LEU A 292 -5.78 12.38 15.24
C LEU A 292 -5.65 12.01 13.76
N LYS A 293 -6.19 12.81 12.84
CA LYS A 293 -5.94 12.70 11.38
C LYS A 293 -6.07 11.26 10.80
N GLY A 294 -6.90 10.40 11.39
CA GLY A 294 -7.19 9.08 10.85
C GLY A 294 -8.01 9.22 9.57
N SER A 295 -7.71 8.39 8.59
CA SER A 295 -8.64 8.17 7.48
C SER A 295 -9.73 7.21 7.94
N GLY A 296 -10.92 7.32 7.37
CA GLY A 296 -12.02 6.45 7.75
C GLY A 296 -13.04 6.33 6.65
N ALA A 297 -13.96 5.39 6.84
CA ALA A 297 -15.10 5.19 5.97
C ALA A 297 -16.38 5.68 6.68
N TYR A 298 -17.18 6.44 5.94
CA TYR A 298 -18.57 6.72 6.27
C TYR A 298 -19.42 5.85 5.35
N ILE A 299 -20.19 4.95 5.95
CA ILE A 299 -21.08 4.03 5.22
C ILE A 299 -22.50 4.50 5.47
N SER A 300 -23.11 5.13 4.48
CA SER A 300 -24.50 5.58 4.54
C SER A 300 -25.41 4.46 4.05
N PHE A 301 -26.58 4.33 4.69
CA PHE A 301 -27.57 3.33 4.32
C PHE A 301 -28.85 3.98 3.82
N LYS A 302 -29.60 3.25 3.01
CA LYS A 302 -30.96 3.62 2.61
C LYS A 302 -31.87 3.68 3.83
N PRO A 303 -32.92 4.53 3.85
CA PRO A 303 -33.83 4.66 5.01
C PRO A 303 -34.45 3.35 5.49
N SER A 304 -34.64 2.39 4.58
CA SER A 304 -35.16 1.04 4.86
C SER A 304 -34.25 0.20 5.76
N ALA A 305 -32.96 0.55 5.90
CA ALA A 305 -32.03 -0.16 6.76
C ALA A 305 -32.30 0.04 8.26
N GLY A 306 -33.00 1.11 8.65
CA GLY A 306 -33.21 1.50 10.05
C GLY A 306 -31.92 1.89 10.78
N LEU A 307 -30.90 2.29 10.01
CA LEU A 307 -29.61 2.80 10.45
C LEU A 307 -29.22 3.87 9.45
N ASP A 308 -28.83 5.06 9.89
CA ASP A 308 -28.52 6.15 8.96
C ASP A 308 -27.09 6.01 8.40
N GLU A 309 -26.13 5.79 9.30
CA GLU A 309 -24.70 5.79 8.97
C GLU A 309 -23.91 4.90 9.93
N LEU A 310 -22.81 4.32 9.44
CA LEU A 310 -21.77 3.67 10.23
C LEU A 310 -20.43 4.37 9.99
N LYS A 311 -19.73 4.76 11.08
CA LYS A 311 -18.43 5.44 11.01
C LYS A 311 -17.31 4.53 11.46
N LEU A 312 -16.35 4.28 10.57
CA LEU A 312 -15.24 3.37 10.81
C LEU A 312 -13.89 4.08 10.67
N ASP A 313 -13.01 3.92 11.66
CA ASP A 313 -11.58 4.24 11.55
C ASP A 313 -10.82 3.05 10.94
N LEU A 314 -10.11 3.33 9.85
CA LEU A 314 -9.51 2.40 8.91
C LEU A 314 -8.23 3.02 8.34
N ASN A 315 -7.24 2.22 7.98
CA ASN A 315 -6.11 2.79 7.25
C ASN A 315 -6.52 3.24 5.83
N ASP A 316 -5.72 4.11 5.22
CA ASP A 316 -6.00 4.69 3.88
C ASP A 316 -6.24 3.64 2.79
N THR A 317 -5.47 2.55 2.84
CA THR A 317 -5.52 1.47 1.86
C THR A 317 -6.82 0.68 1.99
N ASP A 318 -7.22 0.32 3.20
CA ASP A 318 -8.44 -0.42 3.47
C ASP A 318 -9.69 0.38 3.10
N VAL A 319 -9.71 1.70 3.33
CA VAL A 319 -10.81 2.55 2.86
C VAL A 319 -10.90 2.54 1.34
N GLY A 320 -9.76 2.67 0.64
CA GLY A 320 -9.71 2.61 -0.82
C GLY A 320 -10.22 1.28 -1.37
N ASN A 321 -9.77 0.17 -0.79
CA ASN A 321 -10.22 -1.17 -1.15
C ASN A 321 -11.71 -1.36 -0.89
N LEU A 322 -12.21 -0.92 0.28
CA LEU A 322 -13.62 -1.05 0.62
C LEU A 322 -14.52 -0.32 -0.39
N ILE A 323 -14.17 0.91 -0.77
CA ILE A 323 -14.90 1.70 -1.77
C ILE A 323 -14.86 1.00 -3.13
N SER A 324 -13.67 0.55 -3.57
CA SER A 324 -13.51 -0.11 -4.87
C SER A 324 -14.33 -1.40 -4.96
N TYR A 325 -14.21 -2.28 -3.96
CA TYR A 325 -14.88 -3.57 -3.94
C TYR A 325 -16.40 -3.41 -3.76
N PHE A 326 -16.85 -2.42 -2.99
CA PHE A 326 -18.28 -2.08 -2.94
C PHE A 326 -18.80 -1.65 -4.31
N GLY A 327 -18.05 -0.80 -5.04
CA GLY A 327 -18.42 -0.41 -6.41
C GLY A 327 -18.52 -1.62 -7.37
N MET A 328 -17.64 -2.61 -7.22
CA MET A 328 -17.70 -3.87 -7.99
C MET A 328 -18.88 -4.77 -7.58
N ILE A 329 -19.27 -4.75 -6.30
CA ILE A 329 -20.49 -5.43 -5.85
C ILE A 329 -21.72 -4.74 -6.44
N ASP A 330 -21.80 -3.42 -6.33
CA ASP A 330 -22.94 -2.63 -6.80
C ASP A 330 -23.13 -2.71 -8.32
N SER A 331 -22.02 -2.70 -9.08
CA SER A 331 -22.06 -2.88 -10.54
C SER A 331 -22.41 -4.29 -11.01
N GLY A 332 -22.40 -5.28 -10.12
CA GLY A 332 -22.65 -6.69 -10.46
C GLY A 332 -21.44 -7.45 -11.01
N GLN A 333 -20.26 -6.85 -11.05
CA GLN A 333 -19.03 -7.48 -11.57
C GLN A 333 -18.73 -8.83 -10.88
N PHE A 334 -18.89 -8.91 -9.57
CA PHE A 334 -18.67 -10.16 -8.83
C PHE A 334 -19.73 -11.24 -9.08
N ASP A 335 -20.92 -10.90 -9.58
CA ASP A 335 -21.92 -11.90 -9.98
C ASP A 335 -21.50 -12.59 -11.28
N GLU A 336 -20.98 -11.82 -12.24
CA GLU A 336 -20.48 -12.34 -13.52
C GLU A 336 -19.33 -13.33 -13.30
N GLU A 337 -18.45 -13.04 -12.34
CA GLU A 337 -17.36 -13.94 -11.96
C GLU A 337 -17.88 -15.28 -11.42
N GLN A 338 -18.98 -15.29 -10.66
CA GLN A 338 -19.49 -16.51 -10.04
C GLN A 338 -20.13 -17.50 -11.03
N LYS A 339 -20.50 -17.07 -12.24
CA LYS A 339 -21.28 -17.88 -13.22
C LYS A 339 -22.35 -18.76 -12.54
N HIS A 340 -22.99 -18.25 -11.49
CA HIS A 340 -24.29 -18.77 -11.10
C HIS A 340 -25.28 -18.27 -12.14
N GLU A 341 -26.22 -19.13 -12.52
CA GLU A 341 -27.37 -18.72 -13.31
C GLU A 341 -27.89 -17.41 -12.71
N PRO A 342 -28.12 -16.36 -13.52
CA PRO A 342 -28.77 -15.17 -13.01
C PRO A 342 -30.00 -15.65 -12.24
N ASP A 343 -30.23 -15.10 -11.05
CA ASP A 343 -31.50 -15.28 -10.36
C ASP A 343 -32.54 -14.54 -11.21
N ASP A 344 -32.98 -15.20 -12.28
CA ASP A 344 -33.65 -14.65 -13.47
C ASP A 344 -35.16 -14.49 -13.23
N GLU A 345 -35.59 -14.51 -11.96
CA GLU A 345 -37.01 -14.34 -11.60
C GLU A 345 -37.29 -13.04 -10.84
N ARG A 346 -36.40 -12.03 -10.93
CA ARG A 346 -36.61 -10.72 -10.28
C ARG A 346 -37.77 -9.90 -10.86
N ASP A 347 -38.35 -10.32 -11.98
CA ASP A 347 -39.53 -9.67 -12.58
C ASP A 347 -40.86 -10.36 -12.26
N LYS A 348 -40.85 -11.42 -11.45
CA LYS A 348 -42.10 -11.99 -10.93
C LYS A 348 -42.50 -11.22 -9.68
N MET A 349 -43.67 -10.57 -9.74
CA MET A 349 -44.29 -9.93 -8.58
C MET A 349 -44.36 -10.94 -7.42
N VAL A 350 -43.49 -10.75 -6.42
CA VAL A 350 -43.41 -11.62 -5.25
C VAL A 350 -44.71 -11.49 -4.47
N ARG A 351 -45.32 -12.62 -4.10
CA ARG A 351 -46.55 -12.66 -3.29
C ARG A 351 -46.27 -13.31 -1.96
N CYS A 352 -46.88 -12.79 -0.91
CA CYS A 352 -46.81 -13.43 0.40
C CYS A 352 -47.47 -14.81 0.35
N PRO A 353 -46.79 -15.90 0.73
CA PRO A 353 -47.38 -17.25 0.67
C PRO A 353 -48.53 -17.45 1.67
N PHE A 354 -48.68 -16.55 2.65
CA PHE A 354 -49.69 -16.66 3.71
C PHE A 354 -50.98 -15.90 3.42
N CYS A 355 -50.89 -14.70 2.82
CA CYS A 355 -52.07 -13.88 2.52
C CYS A 355 -52.24 -13.55 1.03
N ASN A 356 -51.33 -14.02 0.17
CA ASN A 356 -51.30 -13.81 -1.27
C ASN A 356 -51.21 -12.34 -1.72
N ALA A 357 -51.00 -11.41 -0.79
CA ALA A 357 -50.82 -10.00 -1.09
C ALA A 357 -49.51 -9.78 -1.86
N PRO A 358 -49.52 -8.89 -2.88
CA PRO A 358 -48.30 -8.55 -3.60
C PRO A 358 -47.32 -7.84 -2.65
N TYR A 359 -46.04 -8.14 -2.80
CA TYR A 359 -44.97 -7.37 -2.19
C TYR A 359 -44.73 -6.13 -3.05
N THR A 360 -44.87 -4.96 -2.46
CA THR A 360 -44.80 -3.66 -3.16
C THR A 360 -43.57 -2.84 -2.80
N GLU A 361 -42.76 -3.30 -1.85
CA GLU A 361 -41.50 -2.64 -1.48
C GLU A 361 -40.35 -3.14 -2.38
N GLU A 362 -39.30 -2.33 -2.48
CA GLU A 362 -38.07 -2.70 -3.18
C GLU A 362 -37.42 -3.93 -2.49
N ILE A 363 -37.06 -4.94 -3.28
CA ILE A 363 -36.32 -6.11 -2.80
C ILE A 363 -34.84 -5.82 -3.00
N TYR A 364 -34.09 -5.73 -1.89
CA TYR A 364 -32.67 -5.40 -1.95
C TYR A 364 -31.82 -6.59 -2.34
N ARG A 365 -30.68 -6.32 -3.00
CA ARG A 365 -29.66 -7.32 -3.26
C ARG A 365 -29.21 -7.99 -1.95
N GLY A 366 -29.26 -9.32 -1.92
CA GLY A 366 -28.91 -10.14 -0.78
C GLY A 366 -29.99 -10.31 0.29
N GLN A 367 -31.17 -9.70 0.10
CA GLN A 367 -32.32 -9.93 0.96
C GLN A 367 -32.89 -11.33 0.72
N THR A 368 -32.93 -12.18 1.76
CA THR A 368 -33.43 -13.56 1.68
C THR A 368 -34.75 -13.76 2.42
N THR A 369 -35.24 -12.73 3.10
CA THR A 369 -36.48 -12.76 3.87
C THR A 369 -37.21 -11.44 3.69
N LEU A 370 -38.50 -11.53 3.40
CA LEU A 370 -39.41 -10.39 3.27
C LEU A 370 -40.43 -10.41 4.41
N ARG A 371 -40.87 -9.22 4.87
CA ARG A 371 -41.96 -9.10 5.84
C ARG A 371 -43.19 -8.54 5.13
N CYS A 372 -44.27 -9.30 5.11
CA CYS A 372 -45.51 -8.86 4.47
C CYS A 372 -46.13 -7.67 5.22
N MET A 373 -46.35 -6.53 4.56
CA MET A 373 -47.00 -5.36 5.17
C MET A 373 -48.47 -5.61 5.54
N TYR A 374 -49.13 -6.58 4.89
CA TYR A 374 -50.56 -6.85 5.07
C TYR A 374 -50.84 -7.79 6.25
N CYS A 375 -50.09 -8.89 6.35
CA CYS A 375 -50.30 -9.89 7.41
C CYS A 375 -49.19 -9.91 8.47
N GLY A 376 -48.13 -9.12 8.29
CA GLY A 376 -47.00 -9.04 9.21
C GLY A 376 -46.05 -10.24 9.16
N THR A 377 -46.36 -11.29 8.39
CA THR A 377 -45.60 -12.55 8.38
C THR A 377 -44.31 -12.40 7.59
N SER A 378 -43.21 -12.92 8.14
CA SER A 378 -41.92 -13.01 7.46
C SER A 378 -41.80 -14.33 6.69
N PHE A 379 -41.36 -14.26 5.43
CA PHE A 379 -41.21 -15.42 4.56
C PHE A 379 -39.91 -15.34 3.75
N LYS A 380 -39.35 -16.51 3.41
CA LYS A 380 -38.17 -16.59 2.54
C LYS A 380 -38.57 -16.40 1.08
N ILE A 381 -37.71 -15.76 0.31
CA ILE A 381 -37.83 -15.65 -1.14
C ILE A 381 -36.78 -16.50 -1.84
#